data_AF-A0A4U5TT82-F1
#
_entry.id   AF-A0A4U5TT82-F1
#
_cell.length_a   1.000
_cell.length_b   1.000
_cell.length_c   1.000
_cell.angle_alpha   90.00
_cell.angle_beta   90.00
_cell.angle_gamma   90.00
#
_symmetry.space_group_name_H-M   'P 1'
#
loop_
_entity.id
_entity.type
_entity.pdbx_description
1 polymer ?
#
loop_
_entity_poly.entity_id
_entity_poly.type
_entity_poly.pdbx_seq_one_letter_code
_entity_poly.pdbx_strand_id
1 'polypeptide(L)'
;MISIHFPRNDKEASVYGGYLNREGDFEKLFPESEFDSIQDLNKSINQFLIENAYDEVNFNSVQDTIILDNKIICISRVDTKASILLTLKKQPNIGFTSLILELLEFRQKRDWEQFHKPKDLALALSIEASELLECFLWKDIKSANRSNIKNEIADILSYLLYLANDLDIDLEEATLSKIKQNEIKYPVSKSKGKSTKYNQLK
;
A
#
# COMPACT_ATOMS: atom_id res chain seq x y z
N MET A 1 12.80 -13.30 -0.52
CA MET A 1 11.62 -13.82 -1.24
C MET A 1 10.78 -12.62 -1.62
N ILE A 2 10.56 -12.40 -2.91
CA ILE A 2 9.84 -11.23 -3.42
C ILE A 2 8.35 -11.52 -3.21
N SER A 3 7.72 -10.77 -2.30
CA SER A 3 6.28 -10.83 -2.06
C SER A 3 5.52 -10.36 -3.30
N ILE A 4 4.33 -10.90 -3.46
CA ILE A 4 3.35 -10.62 -4.50
C ILE A 4 3.24 -9.13 -4.72
N HIS A 5 3.36 -8.77 -5.99
CA HIS A 5 2.88 -7.50 -6.45
C HIS A 5 1.35 -7.64 -6.60
N PHE A 6 0.57 -7.19 -5.62
CA PHE A 6 -0.90 -7.24 -5.65
C PHE A 6 -1.40 -6.61 -6.97
N PRO A 7 -2.34 -7.24 -7.71
CA PRO A 7 -2.69 -6.78 -9.03
C PRO A 7 -3.16 -5.31 -9.00
N ARG A 8 -2.56 -4.45 -9.83
CA ARG A 8 -2.89 -3.01 -9.84
C ARG A 8 -4.10 -2.66 -10.70
N ASN A 9 -4.52 -3.58 -11.56
CA ASN A 9 -5.59 -3.39 -12.53
C ASN A 9 -6.09 -4.76 -13.00
N ASP A 10 -7.23 -4.77 -13.69
CA ASP A 10 -7.84 -6.00 -14.19
C ASP A 10 -6.94 -6.79 -15.15
N LYS A 11 -6.06 -6.12 -15.90
CA LYS A 11 -5.12 -6.80 -16.80
C LYS A 11 -4.08 -7.60 -16.01
N GLU A 12 -3.55 -7.03 -14.92
CA GLU A 12 -2.68 -7.75 -13.99
C GLU A 12 -3.45 -8.85 -13.26
N ALA A 13 -4.68 -8.59 -12.81
CA ALA A 13 -5.50 -9.57 -12.09
C ALA A 13 -5.85 -10.78 -12.97
N SER A 14 -6.09 -10.54 -14.26
CA SER A 14 -6.40 -11.59 -15.24
C SER A 14 -5.26 -12.60 -15.41
N VAL A 15 -3.99 -12.22 -15.15
CA VAL A 15 -2.85 -13.14 -15.18
C VAL A 15 -3.00 -14.26 -14.13
N TYR A 16 -3.67 -13.94 -13.02
CA TYR A 16 -3.97 -14.87 -11.93
C TYR A 16 -5.35 -15.54 -12.10
N GLY A 17 -6.03 -15.31 -13.23
CA GLY A 17 -7.38 -15.79 -13.51
C GLY A 17 -8.42 -15.22 -12.54
N GLY A 18 -8.24 -13.96 -12.12
CA GLY A 18 -9.17 -13.20 -11.29
C GLY A 18 -9.39 -11.79 -11.85
N TYR A 19 -10.02 -10.94 -11.05
CA TYR A 19 -10.35 -9.55 -11.40
C TYR A 19 -10.31 -8.68 -10.14
N LEU A 20 -10.29 -7.35 -10.29
CA LEU A 20 -10.43 -6.45 -9.15
C LEU A 20 -11.89 -6.06 -8.95
N ASN A 21 -12.35 -6.05 -7.71
CA ASN A 21 -13.66 -5.49 -7.38
C ASN A 21 -13.60 -3.95 -7.28
N ARG A 22 -14.72 -3.31 -6.94
CA ARG A 22 -14.80 -1.84 -6.85
C ARG A 22 -13.94 -1.24 -5.72
N GLU A 23 -13.66 -2.03 -4.68
CA GLU A 23 -12.79 -1.65 -3.57
C GLU A 23 -11.30 -1.89 -3.91
N GLY A 24 -11.03 -2.47 -5.09
CA GLY A 24 -9.69 -2.83 -5.50
C GLY A 24 -9.19 -4.13 -4.89
N ASP A 25 -10.06 -4.94 -4.27
CA ASP A 25 -9.70 -6.28 -3.81
C ASP A 25 -9.56 -7.24 -4.98
N PHE A 26 -8.68 -8.22 -4.85
CA PHE A 26 -8.55 -9.27 -5.84
C PHE A 26 -9.59 -10.36 -5.58
N GLU A 27 -10.33 -10.71 -6.62
CA GLU A 27 -11.37 -11.72 -6.61
C GLU A 27 -11.08 -12.83 -7.62
N LYS A 28 -11.26 -14.09 -7.21
CA LYS A 28 -11.13 -15.27 -8.06
C LYS A 28 -12.24 -16.27 -7.77
N LEU A 29 -12.86 -16.80 -8.82
CA LEU A 29 -13.88 -17.84 -8.71
C LEU A 29 -13.25 -19.23 -8.82
N PHE A 30 -13.72 -20.13 -7.97
CA PHE A 30 -13.44 -21.56 -7.97
C PHE A 30 -14.77 -22.29 -8.19
N PRO A 31 -14.98 -22.97 -9.34
CA PRO A 31 -16.23 -23.66 -9.63
C PRO A 31 -16.53 -24.77 -8.62
N GLU A 32 -17.77 -24.84 -8.12
CA GLU A 32 -18.17 -25.87 -7.16
C GLU A 32 -18.05 -27.30 -7.70
N SER A 33 -18.08 -27.46 -9.02
CA SER A 33 -17.86 -28.75 -9.68
C SER A 33 -16.45 -29.32 -9.52
N GLU A 34 -15.50 -28.54 -9.03
CA GLU A 34 -14.09 -28.95 -8.89
C GLU A 34 -13.76 -29.53 -7.50
N PHE A 35 -14.71 -29.55 -6.56
CA PHE A 35 -14.48 -30.06 -5.20
C PHE A 35 -15.72 -30.73 -4.61
N ASP A 36 -15.51 -31.89 -3.97
CA ASP A 36 -16.57 -32.68 -3.33
C ASP A 36 -16.65 -32.40 -1.82
N SER A 37 -15.66 -31.73 -1.25
CA SER A 37 -15.53 -31.47 0.18
C SER A 37 -14.85 -30.13 0.48
N ILE A 38 -14.97 -29.67 1.73
CA ILE A 38 -14.25 -28.47 2.20
C ILE A 38 -12.73 -28.70 2.21
N GLN A 39 -12.28 -29.94 2.38
CA GLN A 39 -10.85 -30.30 2.28
C GLN A 39 -10.33 -30.14 0.85
N ASP A 40 -11.12 -30.53 -0.15
CA ASP A 40 -10.76 -30.34 -1.57
C ASP A 40 -10.74 -28.85 -1.94
N LEU A 41 -11.71 -28.07 -1.44
CA LEU A 41 -11.71 -26.61 -1.61
C LEU A 41 -10.44 -25.97 -1.01
N ASN A 42 -10.11 -26.32 0.25
CA ASN A 42 -8.90 -25.83 0.91
C ASN A 42 -7.65 -26.17 0.08
N LYS A 43 -7.55 -27.40 -0.43
CA LYS A 43 -6.42 -27.81 -1.27
C LYS A 43 -6.29 -26.97 -2.53
N SER A 44 -7.39 -26.73 -3.25
CA SER A 44 -7.40 -25.93 -4.48
C SER A 44 -7.06 -24.47 -4.22
N ILE A 45 -7.61 -23.86 -3.16
CA ILE A 45 -7.29 -22.49 -2.79
C ILE A 45 -5.84 -22.37 -2.31
N ASN A 46 -5.38 -23.29 -1.46
CA ASN A 46 -4.00 -23.27 -0.97
C ASN A 46 -2.98 -23.48 -2.09
N GLN A 47 -3.28 -24.30 -3.09
CA GLN A 47 -2.44 -24.40 -4.28
C GLN A 47 -2.27 -23.03 -4.94
N PHE A 48 -3.38 -22.31 -5.18
CA PHE A 48 -3.34 -20.96 -5.75
C PHE A 48 -2.59 -19.97 -4.84
N LEU A 49 -2.84 -19.99 -3.53
CA LEU A 49 -2.19 -19.13 -2.55
C LEU A 49 -0.67 -19.35 -2.52
N ILE A 50 -0.22 -20.61 -2.46
CA ILE A 50 1.20 -20.98 -2.39
C ILE A 50 1.93 -20.63 -3.70
N GLU A 51 1.32 -20.91 -4.86
CA GLU A 51 1.86 -20.50 -6.17
C GLU A 51 2.08 -18.98 -6.26
N ASN A 52 1.30 -18.24 -5.47
CA ASN A 52 1.39 -16.80 -5.32
C ASN A 52 1.99 -16.39 -3.97
N ALA A 53 2.84 -17.19 -3.32
CA ALA A 53 3.59 -16.79 -2.12
C ALA A 53 2.74 -16.27 -0.92
N TYR A 54 1.53 -16.78 -0.74
CA TYR A 54 0.79 -16.76 0.52
C TYR A 54 1.06 -18.05 1.31
N ASP A 55 0.97 -18.00 2.64
CA ASP A 55 0.98 -19.21 3.46
C ASP A 55 -0.37 -19.93 3.39
N GLU A 56 -0.32 -21.21 3.80
CA GLU A 56 -1.48 -22.08 3.81
C GLU A 56 -2.53 -21.60 4.83
N VAL A 57 -3.79 -21.65 4.42
CA VAL A 57 -4.95 -21.34 5.28
C VAL A 57 -5.87 -22.54 5.40
N ASN A 58 -6.71 -22.55 6.44
CA ASN A 58 -7.71 -23.60 6.62
C ASN A 58 -9.08 -22.97 6.87
N PHE A 59 -9.95 -23.04 5.88
CA PHE A 59 -11.35 -22.63 5.98
C PHE A 59 -12.20 -23.76 6.56
N ASN A 60 -13.09 -23.42 7.47
CA ASN A 60 -13.97 -24.37 8.15
C ASN A 60 -15.32 -24.52 7.44
N SER A 61 -15.66 -23.62 6.51
CA SER A 61 -16.90 -23.66 5.75
C SER A 61 -16.74 -22.96 4.39
N VAL A 62 -17.72 -23.08 3.51
CA VAL A 62 -17.73 -22.41 2.19
C VAL A 62 -17.96 -20.89 2.26
N GLN A 63 -18.16 -20.36 3.47
CA GLN A 63 -18.20 -18.93 3.75
C GLN A 63 -17.39 -18.68 5.02
N ASP A 64 -16.20 -18.14 4.87
CA ASP A 64 -15.26 -18.00 5.97
C ASP A 64 -14.29 -16.85 5.72
N THR A 65 -13.68 -16.34 6.79
CA THR A 65 -12.71 -15.26 6.74
C THR A 65 -11.53 -15.60 7.63
N ILE A 66 -10.35 -15.62 7.02
CA ILE A 66 -9.09 -15.89 7.69
C ILE A 66 -8.26 -14.61 7.68
N ILE A 67 -7.66 -14.30 8.83
CA ILE A 67 -6.67 -13.24 8.98
C ILE A 67 -5.33 -13.91 9.19
N LEU A 68 -4.41 -13.69 8.27
CA LEU A 68 -3.05 -14.26 8.28
C LEU A 68 -2.05 -13.19 7.90
N ASP A 69 -1.06 -12.93 8.76
CA ASP A 69 -0.03 -11.91 8.55
C ASP A 69 -0.59 -10.55 8.09
N ASN A 70 -1.65 -10.10 8.77
CA ASN A 70 -2.39 -8.87 8.46
C ASN A 70 -3.01 -8.84 7.06
N LYS A 71 -3.20 -9.98 6.40
CA LYS A 71 -3.95 -10.13 5.16
C LYS A 71 -5.30 -10.75 5.49
N ILE A 72 -6.37 -10.15 4.97
CA ILE A 72 -7.72 -10.68 5.08
C ILE A 72 -8.03 -11.49 3.82
N ILE A 73 -8.28 -12.78 4.02
CA ILE A 73 -8.61 -13.74 2.98
C ILE A 73 -10.02 -14.24 3.27
N CYS A 74 -10.95 -13.93 2.37
CA CYS A 74 -12.35 -14.33 2.51
C CYS A 74 -12.71 -15.35 1.43
N ILE A 75 -13.58 -16.28 1.77
CA ILE A 75 -14.32 -17.07 0.80
C ILE A 75 -15.81 -16.88 1.01
N SER A 76 -16.56 -16.87 -0.08
CA SER A 76 -18.01 -16.79 -0.04
C SER A 76 -18.63 -17.55 -1.20
N ARG A 77 -19.82 -18.11 -0.99
CA ARG A 77 -20.55 -18.80 -2.05
C ARG A 77 -21.23 -17.81 -2.99
N VAL A 78 -21.15 -18.08 -4.28
CA VAL A 78 -21.85 -17.32 -5.33
C VAL A 78 -22.79 -18.26 -6.07
N ASP A 79 -24.02 -18.39 -5.55
CA ASP A 79 -25.02 -19.34 -6.05
C ASP A 79 -25.32 -19.15 -7.54
N THR A 80 -25.39 -17.90 -8.01
CA THR A 80 -25.67 -17.56 -9.42
C THR A 80 -24.62 -18.08 -10.40
N LYS A 81 -23.41 -18.38 -9.92
CA LYS A 81 -22.30 -18.90 -10.72
C LYS A 81 -21.90 -20.32 -10.31
N ALA A 82 -22.60 -20.94 -9.34
CA ALA A 82 -22.24 -22.23 -8.74
C ALA A 82 -20.73 -22.31 -8.44
N SER A 83 -20.22 -21.31 -7.73
CA SER A 83 -18.78 -21.12 -7.49
C SER A 83 -18.52 -20.57 -6.09
N ILE A 84 -17.32 -20.82 -5.57
CA ILE A 84 -16.78 -20.14 -4.40
C ILE A 84 -15.91 -18.98 -4.87
N LEU A 85 -16.19 -17.79 -4.34
CA LEU A 85 -15.42 -16.57 -4.57
C LEU A 85 -14.37 -16.42 -3.48
N LEU A 86 -13.10 -16.56 -3.85
CA LEU A 86 -11.96 -16.12 -3.06
C LEU A 86 -11.80 -14.61 -3.22
N THR A 87 -11.76 -13.88 -2.10
CA THR A 87 -11.45 -12.45 -2.05
C THR A 87 -10.18 -12.25 -1.22
N LEU A 88 -9.14 -11.71 -1.86
CA LEU A 88 -7.93 -11.23 -1.19
C LEU A 88 -8.09 -9.73 -1.03
N LYS A 89 -8.40 -9.29 0.20
CA LYS A 89 -8.61 -7.88 0.49
C LYS A 89 -7.32 -7.11 0.22
N LYS A 90 -7.41 -6.05 -0.60
CA LYS A 90 -6.31 -5.09 -0.76
C LYS A 90 -6.05 -4.52 0.62
N GLN A 91 -4.90 -4.83 1.18
CA GLN A 91 -4.53 -4.23 2.45
C GLN A 91 -4.17 -2.77 2.17
N PRO A 92 -4.69 -1.79 2.94
CA PRO A 92 -4.05 -0.49 3.02
C PRO A 92 -2.61 -0.74 3.47
N ASN A 93 -1.67 -0.13 2.76
CA ASN A 93 -0.28 -0.53 2.80
C ASN A 93 0.30 -0.71 4.22
N ILE A 94 0.63 -1.96 4.57
CA ILE A 94 1.03 -2.39 5.92
C ILE A 94 2.29 -1.66 6.41
N GLY A 95 3.12 -1.11 5.50
CA GLY A 95 4.37 -0.43 5.85
C GLY A 95 4.19 0.75 6.81
N PHE A 96 3.05 1.44 6.76
CA PHE A 96 2.75 2.56 7.66
C PHE A 96 1.48 2.39 8.47
N THR A 97 0.74 1.29 8.34
CA THR A 97 -0.55 1.10 9.02
C THR A 97 -0.45 1.28 10.53
N SER A 98 0.56 0.69 11.18
CA SER A 98 0.76 0.86 12.62
C SER A 98 1.04 2.32 13.00
N LEU A 99 1.86 3.03 12.22
CA LEU A 99 2.15 4.46 12.42
C LEU A 99 0.91 5.33 12.20
N ILE A 100 0.12 5.06 11.17
CA ILE A 100 -1.12 5.79 10.88
C ILE A 100 -2.09 5.61 12.04
N LEU A 101 -2.28 4.39 12.55
CA LEU A 101 -3.19 4.14 13.68
C LEU A 101 -2.75 4.90 14.95
N GLU A 102 -1.46 4.86 15.29
CA GLU A 102 -0.90 5.62 16.42
C GLU A 102 -1.08 7.14 16.25
N LEU A 103 -0.87 7.65 15.04
CA LEU A 103 -1.10 9.06 14.72
C LEU A 103 -2.59 9.43 14.84
N LEU A 104 -3.48 8.63 14.27
CA LEU A 104 -4.92 8.87 14.35
C LEU A 104 -5.42 8.83 15.80
N GLU A 105 -4.94 7.89 16.60
CA GLU A 105 -5.24 7.84 18.03
C GLU A 105 -4.70 9.09 18.76
N PHE A 106 -3.47 9.51 18.46
CA PHE A 106 -2.88 10.73 19.01
C PHE A 106 -3.70 11.98 18.66
N ARG A 107 -4.14 12.11 17.40
CA ARG A 107 -5.01 13.18 16.87
C ARG A 107 -6.37 13.17 17.56
N GLN A 108 -6.98 12.00 17.67
CA GLN A 108 -8.32 11.82 18.25
C GLN A 108 -8.32 12.15 19.75
N LYS A 109 -7.33 11.68 20.52
CA LYS A 109 -7.20 11.97 21.96
C LYS A 109 -7.14 13.47 22.29
N ARG A 110 -6.82 14.30 21.30
CA ARG A 110 -6.70 15.76 21.44
C ARG A 110 -7.80 16.52 20.72
N ASP A 111 -8.75 15.83 20.11
CA ASP A 111 -9.80 16.41 19.29
C ASP A 111 -9.23 17.31 18.15
N TRP A 112 -8.06 16.94 17.61
CA TRP A 112 -7.36 17.75 16.60
C TRP A 112 -7.84 17.54 15.17
N GLU A 113 -8.72 16.58 14.94
CA GLU A 113 -9.33 16.32 13.63
C GLU A 113 -10.11 17.52 13.07
N GLN A 114 -10.57 18.42 13.94
CA GLN A 114 -11.20 19.67 13.54
C GLN A 114 -10.22 20.65 12.85
N PHE A 115 -8.93 20.60 13.21
CA PHE A 115 -7.87 21.46 12.67
C PHE A 115 -7.10 20.80 11.52
N HIS A 116 -7.05 19.47 11.49
CA HIS A 116 -6.33 18.69 10.49
C HIS A 116 -7.17 18.51 9.21
N LYS A 117 -7.49 19.61 8.52
CA LYS A 117 -8.09 19.52 7.17
C LYS A 117 -7.01 19.34 6.11
N PRO A 118 -7.28 18.73 4.95
CA PRO A 118 -6.25 18.44 3.95
C PRO A 118 -5.39 19.65 3.55
N LYS A 119 -6.00 20.83 3.42
CA LYS A 119 -5.26 22.08 3.17
C LYS A 119 -4.28 22.40 4.30
N ASP A 120 -4.74 22.32 5.54
CA ASP A 120 -3.97 22.72 6.71
C ASP A 120 -2.86 21.71 7.01
N LEU A 121 -3.10 20.42 6.77
CA LEU A 121 -2.09 19.37 6.80
C LEU A 121 -0.99 19.58 5.75
N ALA A 122 -1.37 19.97 4.52
CA ALA A 122 -0.40 20.29 3.48
C ALA A 122 0.45 21.54 3.82
N LEU A 123 -0.17 22.54 4.49
CA LEU A 123 0.55 23.70 5.01
C LEU A 123 1.52 23.31 6.12
N ALA A 124 1.08 22.52 7.10
CA ALA A 124 1.94 22.01 8.17
C ALA A 124 3.13 21.22 7.61
N LEU A 125 2.91 20.30 6.68
CA LEU A 125 3.98 19.57 5.99
C LEU A 125 5.01 20.52 5.35
N SER A 126 4.57 21.60 4.70
CA SER A 126 5.47 22.60 4.11
C SER A 126 6.26 23.39 5.16
N ILE A 127 5.70 23.60 6.35
CA ILE A 127 6.38 24.25 7.47
C ILE A 127 7.49 23.33 7.99
N GLU A 128 7.20 22.06 8.29
CA GLU A 128 8.20 21.10 8.78
C GLU A 128 9.33 20.86 7.75
N ALA A 129 9.00 20.87 6.45
CA ALA A 129 10.02 20.85 5.39
C ALA A 129 10.95 22.07 5.44
N SER A 130 10.44 23.23 5.87
CA SER A 130 11.23 24.45 6.06
C SER A 130 12.06 24.39 7.35
N GLU A 131 11.55 23.81 8.43
CA GLU A 131 12.32 23.57 9.67
C GLU A 131 13.49 22.60 9.43
N LEU A 132 13.27 21.57 8.60
CA LEU A 132 14.34 20.69 8.12
C LEU A 132 15.42 21.48 7.36
N LEU A 133 15.04 22.47 6.53
CA LEU A 133 16.01 23.32 5.83
C LEU A 133 16.83 24.18 6.81
N GLU A 134 16.21 24.70 7.87
CA GLU A 134 16.89 25.48 8.91
C GLU A 134 17.99 24.67 9.64
N CYS A 135 17.82 23.36 9.73
CA CYS A 135 18.86 22.48 10.27
C CYS A 135 20.17 22.55 9.49
N PHE A 136 20.14 22.93 8.20
CA PHE A 136 21.32 23.06 7.34
C PHE A 136 21.71 24.51 7.04
N LEU A 137 20.84 25.48 7.32
CA LEU A 137 21.08 26.89 7.04
C LEU A 137 22.31 27.40 7.83
N TRP A 138 23.28 27.98 7.11
CA TRP A 138 24.55 28.50 7.64
C TRP A 138 25.45 27.49 8.38
N LYS A 139 25.22 26.18 8.19
CA LYS A 139 25.94 25.10 8.89
C LYS A 139 26.69 24.20 7.90
N ASP A 140 27.82 23.67 8.33
CA ASP A 140 28.44 22.52 7.66
C ASP A 140 27.59 21.28 7.98
N ILE A 141 27.45 20.34 7.04
CA ILE A 141 26.70 19.11 7.26
C ILE A 141 27.21 18.33 8.48
N LYS A 142 28.50 18.44 8.80
CA LYS A 142 29.12 17.80 9.97
C LYS A 142 28.73 18.47 11.29
N SER A 143 28.34 19.74 11.27
CA SER A 143 27.90 20.50 12.46
C SER A 143 26.37 20.54 12.62
N ALA A 144 25.62 20.04 11.64
CA ALA A 144 24.17 19.97 11.73
C ALA A 144 23.72 19.01 12.85
N ASN A 145 22.74 19.46 13.65
CA ASN A 145 22.23 18.67 14.76
C ASN A 145 21.38 17.49 14.23
N ARG A 146 21.93 16.28 14.31
CA ARG A 146 21.25 15.07 13.83
C ARG A 146 19.95 14.76 14.56
N SER A 147 19.81 15.18 15.82
CA SER A 147 18.55 14.99 16.56
C SER A 147 17.44 15.87 15.99
N ASN A 148 17.74 17.14 15.72
CA ASN A 148 16.75 18.05 15.13
C ASN A 148 16.37 17.55 13.73
N ILE A 149 17.35 17.21 12.88
CA ILE A 149 17.08 16.64 11.55
C ILE A 149 16.16 15.42 11.63
N LYS A 150 16.40 14.52 12.60
CA LYS A 150 15.56 13.34 12.80
C LYS A 150 14.12 13.71 13.17
N ASN A 151 13.95 14.72 14.02
CA ASN A 151 12.63 15.20 14.43
C ASN A 151 11.88 15.80 13.23
N GLU A 152 12.50 16.73 12.49
CA GLU A 152 11.83 17.36 11.34
C GLU A 152 11.45 16.34 10.25
N ILE A 153 12.30 15.33 10.02
CA ILE A 153 11.96 14.22 9.09
C ILE A 153 10.75 13.43 9.60
N ALA A 154 10.66 13.19 10.91
CA ALA A 154 9.52 12.49 11.50
C ALA A 154 8.25 13.32 11.39
N ASP A 155 8.32 14.63 11.64
CA ASP A 155 7.16 15.53 11.56
C ASP A 155 6.65 15.66 10.11
N ILE A 156 7.56 15.78 9.13
CA ILE A 156 7.21 15.71 7.69
C ILE A 156 6.47 14.40 7.37
N LEU A 157 6.98 13.27 7.85
CA LEU A 157 6.34 11.97 7.62
C LEU A 157 4.95 11.92 8.28
N SER A 158 4.82 12.39 9.52
CA SER A 158 3.55 12.40 10.25
C SER A 158 2.47 13.19 9.53
N TYR A 159 2.74 14.42 9.07
CA TYR A 159 1.76 15.19 8.31
C TYR A 159 1.46 14.59 6.94
N LEU A 160 2.45 13.98 6.27
CA LEU A 160 2.21 13.27 5.03
C LEU A 160 1.27 12.06 5.23
N LEU A 161 1.46 11.31 6.31
CA LEU A 161 0.62 10.16 6.66
C LEU A 161 -0.81 10.58 7.01
N TYR A 162 -1.01 11.65 7.81
CA TYR A 162 -2.35 12.20 8.04
C TYR A 162 -3.02 12.62 6.73
N LEU A 163 -2.29 13.36 5.89
CA LEU A 163 -2.83 13.88 4.64
C LEU A 163 -3.20 12.75 3.67
N ALA A 164 -2.35 11.74 3.54
CA ALA A 164 -2.60 10.58 2.70
C ALA A 164 -3.80 9.78 3.21
N ASN A 165 -3.90 9.56 4.52
CA ASN A 165 -5.05 8.89 5.13
C ASN A 165 -6.37 9.65 4.87
N ASP A 166 -6.40 10.96 5.12
CA ASP A 166 -7.62 11.77 4.99
C ASP A 166 -8.05 11.97 3.52
N LEU A 167 -7.14 11.75 2.56
CA LEU A 167 -7.41 11.81 1.12
C LEU A 167 -7.55 10.43 0.46
N ASP A 168 -7.50 9.35 1.23
CA ASP A 168 -7.53 7.96 0.73
C ASP A 168 -6.46 7.69 -0.35
N ILE A 169 -5.23 8.16 -0.09
CA ILE A 169 -4.07 8.00 -0.99
C ILE A 169 -3.20 6.85 -0.49
N ASP A 170 -3.08 5.80 -1.31
CA ASP A 170 -2.05 4.78 -1.13
C ASP A 170 -0.66 5.33 -1.50
N LEU A 171 0.13 5.65 -0.48
CA LEU A 171 1.46 6.24 -0.66
C LEU A 171 2.43 5.34 -1.40
N GLU A 172 2.37 4.01 -1.21
CA GLU A 172 3.27 3.11 -1.91
C GLU A 172 2.89 3.04 -3.39
N GLU A 173 1.60 2.87 -3.68
CA GLU A 173 1.10 2.83 -5.04
C GLU A 173 1.45 4.13 -5.79
N ALA A 174 1.18 5.28 -5.15
CA ALA A 174 1.51 6.60 -5.69
C ALA A 174 3.02 6.75 -5.94
N THR A 175 3.86 6.28 -5.02
CA THR A 175 5.32 6.36 -5.14
C THR A 175 5.85 5.45 -6.24
N LEU A 176 5.41 4.19 -6.31
CA LEU A 176 5.79 3.24 -7.35
C LEU A 176 5.34 3.72 -8.73
N SER A 177 4.14 4.29 -8.85
CA SER A 177 3.66 4.92 -10.09
C SER A 177 4.54 6.10 -10.48
N LYS A 178 4.93 6.95 -9.53
CA LYS A 178 5.81 8.09 -9.78
C LYS A 178 7.21 7.66 -10.23
N ILE A 179 7.76 6.59 -9.65
CA ILE A 179 9.04 6.01 -10.07
C ILE A 179 8.98 5.59 -11.53
N LYS A 180 7.97 4.82 -11.95
CA LYS A 180 7.78 4.41 -13.36
C LYS A 180 7.69 5.62 -14.30
N GLN A 181 6.97 6.67 -13.91
CA GLN A 181 6.91 7.91 -14.70
C GLN A 181 8.28 8.61 -14.78
N ASN A 182 9.06 8.59 -13.71
CA ASN A 182 10.40 9.17 -13.67
C ASN A 182 11.40 8.36 -14.50
N GLU A 183 11.30 7.04 -14.56
CA GLU A 183 12.13 6.19 -15.43
C GLU A 183 11.95 6.54 -16.92
N ILE A 184 10.70 6.80 -17.33
CA ILE A 184 10.39 7.25 -18.70
C ILE A 184 11.00 8.64 -18.96
N LYS A 185 10.91 9.56 -17.98
CA LYS A 185 11.46 10.92 -18.10
C LYS A 185 12.99 10.96 -18.05
N TYR A 186 13.61 10.06 -17.30
CA TYR A 186 15.05 10.02 -17.07
C TYR A 186 15.65 8.65 -17.41
N PRO A 187 15.64 8.22 -18.69
CA PRO A 187 16.20 6.92 -19.07
C PRO A 187 17.67 6.81 -18.67
N VAL A 188 18.07 5.66 -18.10
CA VAL A 188 19.44 5.44 -17.59
C VAL A 188 20.52 5.78 -18.63
N SER A 189 20.28 5.43 -19.90
CA SER A 189 21.21 5.73 -21.01
C SER A 189 21.49 7.22 -21.20
N LYS A 190 20.57 8.09 -20.80
CA LYS A 190 20.68 9.55 -20.94
C LYS A 190 20.99 10.27 -19.64
N SER A 191 20.51 9.75 -18.51
CA SER A 191 20.49 10.44 -17.21
C SER A 191 21.57 9.97 -16.22
N LYS A 192 22.21 8.81 -16.42
CA LYS A 192 23.17 8.26 -15.47
C LYS A 192 24.33 9.24 -15.21
N GLY A 193 24.51 9.61 -13.94
CA GLY A 193 25.56 10.56 -13.50
C GLY A 193 25.32 12.02 -13.89
N LYS A 194 24.13 12.37 -14.39
CA LYS A 194 23.78 13.74 -14.81
C LYS A 194 22.55 14.22 -14.04
N SER A 195 22.63 15.43 -13.49
CA SER A 195 21.49 16.13 -12.84
C SER A 195 20.67 16.97 -13.83
N THR A 196 20.94 16.85 -15.13
CA THR A 196 20.27 17.59 -16.19
C THR A 196 18.78 17.26 -16.22
N LYS A 197 17.93 18.30 -16.24
CA LYS A 197 16.48 18.14 -16.30
C LYS A 197 16.08 17.37 -17.57
N TYR A 198 15.03 16.56 -17.50
CA TYR A 198 14.64 15.65 -18.60
C TYR A 198 14.47 16.33 -19.96
N ASN A 199 14.02 17.59 -19.97
CA ASN A 199 13.86 18.41 -21.18
C ASN A 199 15.17 18.92 -21.78
N GLN A 200 16.31 18.61 -21.16
CA GLN A 200 17.66 18.99 -21.59
C GLN A 200 18.59 17.77 -21.74
N LEU A 201 18.07 16.55 -21.61
CA LEU A 201 18.83 15.32 -21.83
C LEU A 201 19.07 15.10 -23.33
N LYS A 202 20.35 15.02 -23.72
CA LYS A 202 20.77 14.64 -25.08
C LYS A 202 20.78 13.12 -25.20
#